data_AF-A0A953DN18-F1
#
_entry.id   AF-A0A953DN18-F1
#
_cell.length_a   1.000
_cell.length_b   1.000
_cell.length_c   1.000
_cell.angle_alpha   90.00
_cell.angle_beta   90.00
_cell.angle_gamma   90.00
#
_symmetry.space_group_name_H-M   'P 1'
#
loop_
_entity.id
_entity.type
_entity.pdbx_description
1 polymer ?
#
loop_
_entity_poly.entity_id
_entity_poly.type
_entity_poly.pdbx_seq_one_letter_code
_entity_poly.pdbx_strand_id
1 'polypeptide(L)'
;MPLPKEPAALANVLEVSIVRFLVERAEHEQGVTVRVGTERGYPDLEFSGERFGGGFHAIDIKAARRKLLKRSPPRETQSRITLYTGNTYFAWPDLRWPGMFRPFADYESHLDVLVIYTLEPDAMERATDIEVVVQEPWRIASKERSSTTREYIGAVTQLDQLREGNGDFESEEGFYEYWRAYEFRMPKALKAQLRKLIEQQKGGRPGR
;
A
#
# COMPACT_ATOMS: atom_id res chain seq x y z
N MET A 1 -12.45 -25.67 -9.61
CA MET A 1 -13.50 -24.64 -9.44
C MET A 1 -13.02 -23.36 -10.12
N PRO A 2 -13.89 -22.60 -10.82
CA PRO A 2 -13.52 -21.28 -11.32
C PRO A 2 -13.27 -20.30 -10.15
N LEU A 3 -12.44 -19.27 -10.36
CA LEU A 3 -12.18 -18.22 -9.35
C LEU A 3 -13.48 -17.45 -8.99
N PRO A 4 -13.53 -16.52 -8.01
CA PRO A 4 -14.74 -15.74 -7.69
C PRO A 4 -15.16 -14.72 -8.76
N LYS A 5 -16.47 -14.39 -8.88
CA LYS A 5 -16.98 -13.38 -9.86
C LYS A 5 -16.93 -11.99 -9.27
N GLU A 6 -17.07 -11.93 -7.95
CA GLU A 6 -17.05 -10.68 -7.21
C GLU A 6 -15.63 -10.09 -7.28
N PRO A 7 -15.47 -8.83 -7.75
CA PRO A 7 -14.16 -8.24 -7.92
C PRO A 7 -13.31 -8.19 -6.65
N ALA A 8 -13.93 -7.98 -5.47
CA ALA A 8 -13.21 -7.95 -4.20
C ALA A 8 -12.68 -9.33 -3.80
N ALA A 9 -13.50 -10.38 -3.90
CA ALA A 9 -13.03 -11.75 -3.68
C ALA A 9 -11.93 -12.17 -4.68
N LEU A 10 -12.03 -11.78 -5.96
CA LEU A 10 -10.99 -12.06 -6.94
C LEU A 10 -9.68 -11.31 -6.63
N ALA A 11 -9.77 -10.02 -6.29
CA ALA A 11 -8.63 -9.21 -5.85
C ALA A 11 -7.90 -9.88 -4.67
N ASN A 12 -8.65 -10.30 -3.64
CA ASN A 12 -8.09 -10.98 -2.48
C ASN A 12 -7.39 -12.31 -2.84
N VAL A 13 -7.93 -13.09 -3.79
CA VAL A 13 -7.25 -14.31 -4.27
C VAL A 13 -5.91 -13.98 -4.92
N LEU A 14 -5.85 -12.93 -5.74
CA LEU A 14 -4.60 -12.49 -6.38
C LEU A 14 -3.58 -12.01 -5.33
N GLU A 15 -4.02 -11.17 -4.39
CA GLU A 15 -3.18 -10.63 -3.31
C GLU A 15 -2.58 -11.76 -2.45
N VAL A 16 -3.41 -12.70 -1.97
CA VAL A 16 -2.96 -13.87 -1.19
C VAL A 16 -2.00 -14.74 -2.01
N SER A 17 -2.22 -14.90 -3.31
CA SER A 17 -1.34 -15.69 -4.18
C SER A 17 0.05 -15.06 -4.31
N ILE A 18 0.12 -13.73 -4.46
CA ILE A 18 1.40 -13.00 -4.51
C ILE A 18 2.10 -13.04 -3.15
N VAL A 19 1.38 -12.85 -2.05
CA VAL A 19 1.94 -12.98 -0.69
C VAL A 19 2.60 -14.34 -0.51
N ARG A 20 1.89 -15.44 -0.83
CA ARG A 20 2.44 -16.79 -0.73
C ARG A 20 3.67 -16.97 -1.59
N PHE A 21 3.61 -16.55 -2.86
CA PHE A 21 4.74 -16.63 -3.77
C PHE A 21 5.98 -15.90 -3.20
N LEU A 22 5.81 -14.66 -2.72
CA LEU A 22 6.92 -13.88 -2.17
C LEU A 22 7.51 -14.50 -0.90
N VAL A 23 6.66 -15.04 -0.02
CA VAL A 23 7.11 -15.74 1.19
C VAL A 23 7.90 -17.00 0.84
N GLU A 24 7.38 -17.85 -0.05
CA GLU A 24 8.08 -19.05 -0.50
C GLU A 24 9.44 -18.71 -1.13
N ARG A 25 9.51 -17.65 -1.94
CA ARG A 25 10.79 -17.18 -2.51
C ARG A 25 11.76 -16.68 -1.44
N ALA A 26 11.26 -15.97 -0.43
CA ALA A 26 12.07 -15.44 0.66
C ALA A 26 12.66 -16.55 1.53
N GLU A 27 11.90 -17.60 1.81
CA GLU A 27 12.35 -18.76 2.61
C GLU A 27 13.52 -19.51 1.96
N HIS A 28 13.65 -19.43 0.64
CA HIS A 28 14.74 -20.05 -0.13
C HIS A 28 15.95 -19.14 -0.37
N GLU A 29 15.95 -17.91 0.17
CA GLU A 29 17.00 -16.93 -0.07
C GLU A 29 17.81 -16.65 1.22
N GLN A 30 19.14 -16.74 1.12
CA GLN A 30 20.00 -16.47 2.26
C GLN A 30 20.06 -14.97 2.57
N GLY A 31 20.08 -14.63 3.86
CA GLY A 31 20.15 -13.24 4.31
C GLY A 31 18.85 -12.45 4.13
N VAL A 32 17.73 -13.15 3.91
CA VAL A 32 16.38 -12.59 3.80
C VAL A 32 15.53 -13.08 4.97
N THR A 33 14.79 -12.17 5.59
CA THR A 33 13.74 -12.47 6.56
C THR A 33 12.44 -11.83 6.09
N VAL A 34 11.36 -12.59 6.15
CA VAL A 34 10.01 -12.12 5.80
C VAL A 34 9.06 -12.37 6.96
N ARG A 35 8.16 -11.41 7.22
CA ARG A 35 7.06 -11.55 8.16
C ARG A 35 5.76 -11.19 7.49
N VAL A 36 4.73 -12.02 7.67
CA VAL A 36 3.39 -11.80 7.11
C VAL A 36 2.54 -11.00 8.09
N GLY A 37 1.97 -9.90 7.59
CA GLY A 37 1.08 -9.00 8.29
C GLY A 37 -0.25 -9.64 8.69
N THR A 38 -1.12 -8.82 9.26
CA THR A 38 -2.48 -9.25 9.65
C THR A 38 -3.49 -8.79 8.60
N GLU A 39 -4.65 -9.45 8.49
CA GLU A 39 -5.69 -9.13 7.49
C GLU A 39 -6.16 -7.66 7.47
N ARG A 40 -5.96 -6.92 8.56
CA ARG A 40 -6.34 -5.50 8.69
C ARG A 40 -5.19 -4.61 9.13
N GLY A 41 -3.96 -5.12 9.04
CA GLY A 41 -2.74 -4.44 9.44
C GLY A 41 -2.03 -3.83 8.24
N TYR A 42 -1.05 -2.98 8.53
CA TYR A 42 -0.07 -2.53 7.57
C TYR A 42 1.34 -2.87 8.09
N PRO A 43 2.27 -3.32 7.25
CA PRO A 43 2.09 -3.75 5.85
C PRO A 43 1.57 -5.20 5.76
N ASP A 44 1.25 -5.63 4.53
CA ASP A 44 1.01 -7.06 4.24
C ASP A 44 2.24 -7.93 4.47
N LEU A 45 3.44 -7.42 4.12
CA LEU A 45 4.72 -8.09 4.35
C LEU A 45 5.75 -7.10 4.91
N GLU A 46 6.54 -7.54 5.89
CA GLU A 46 7.77 -6.87 6.33
C GLU A 46 8.96 -7.71 5.88
N PHE A 47 9.80 -7.15 5.01
CA PHE A 47 11.09 -7.73 4.63
C PHE A 47 12.22 -7.08 5.42
N SER A 48 13.21 -7.88 5.78
CA SER A 48 14.45 -7.41 6.41
C SER A 48 15.60 -8.38 6.11
N GLY A 49 16.79 -8.02 6.57
CA GLY A 49 17.99 -8.84 6.43
C GLY A 49 19.08 -8.16 5.62
N GLU A 50 20.28 -8.73 5.66
CA GLU A 50 21.48 -8.13 5.06
C GLU A 50 21.36 -7.92 3.56
N ARG A 51 20.54 -8.74 2.88
CA ARG A 51 20.32 -8.61 1.43
C ARG A 51 19.60 -7.33 1.02
N PHE A 52 18.92 -6.68 1.96
CA PHE A 52 18.24 -5.40 1.74
C PHE A 52 19.00 -4.21 2.35
N GLY A 53 20.24 -4.41 2.80
CA GLY A 53 21.04 -3.36 3.44
C GLY A 53 20.79 -3.21 4.94
N GLY A 54 20.00 -4.10 5.54
CA GLY A 54 19.54 -3.99 6.92
C GLY A 54 18.11 -3.48 7.00
N GLY A 55 17.76 -2.82 8.11
CA GLY A 55 16.47 -2.15 8.26
C GLY A 55 15.23 -3.04 8.12
N PHE A 56 14.09 -2.37 7.89
CA PHE A 56 12.79 -3.00 7.69
C PHE A 56 12.08 -2.32 6.52
N HIS A 57 11.58 -3.12 5.59
CA HIS A 57 10.92 -2.66 4.38
C HIS A 57 9.48 -3.12 4.38
N ALA A 58 8.56 -2.17 4.25
CA ALA A 58 7.13 -2.43 4.22
C ALA A 58 6.67 -2.70 2.78
N ILE A 59 6.07 -3.86 2.52
CA ILE A 59 5.53 -4.23 1.21
C ILE A 59 4.03 -4.43 1.34
N ASP A 60 3.25 -3.67 0.57
CA ASP A 60 1.80 -3.80 0.46
C ASP A 60 1.43 -4.37 -0.91
N ILE A 61 0.51 -5.34 -0.96
CA ILE A 61 0.08 -5.95 -2.21
C ILE A 61 -1.29 -5.37 -2.57
N LYS A 62 -1.45 -4.96 -3.82
CA LYS A 62 -2.69 -4.36 -4.33
C LYS A 62 -3.13 -5.06 -5.58
N ALA A 63 -4.41 -5.43 -5.69
CA ALA A 63 -4.98 -5.83 -6.96
C ALA A 63 -5.83 -4.71 -7.59
N ALA A 64 -5.60 -4.44 -8.88
CA ALA A 64 -6.30 -3.41 -9.64
C ALA A 64 -6.80 -3.93 -10.98
N ARG A 65 -8.10 -3.80 -11.23
CA ARG A 65 -8.67 -4.17 -12.54
C ARG A 65 -8.49 -3.02 -13.54
N ARG A 66 -8.18 -3.36 -14.78
CA ARG A 66 -8.21 -2.43 -15.91
C ARG A 66 -9.63 -1.93 -16.18
N LYS A 67 -9.74 -0.68 -16.61
CA LYS A 67 -10.98 -0.07 -17.11
C LYS A 67 -11.18 -0.48 -18.56
N LEU A 68 -12.11 -1.40 -18.80
CA LEU A 68 -12.40 -1.86 -20.15
C LEU A 68 -13.06 -0.78 -21.01
N LEU A 69 -12.57 -0.63 -22.22
CA LEU A 69 -13.12 0.27 -23.24
C LEU A 69 -13.66 -0.58 -24.40
N LYS A 70 -14.79 -0.17 -24.99
CA LYS A 70 -15.48 -0.97 -26.02
C LYS A 70 -14.67 -1.15 -27.33
N ARG A 71 -13.73 -0.25 -27.63
CA ARG A 71 -13.09 -0.14 -28.95
C ARG A 71 -11.59 0.13 -28.91
N SER A 72 -10.97 0.10 -27.74
CA SER A 72 -9.55 0.40 -27.58
C SER A 72 -8.95 -0.37 -26.42
N PRO A 73 -7.63 -0.62 -26.43
CA PRO A 73 -6.94 -1.18 -25.27
C PRO A 73 -7.19 -0.33 -24.01
N PRO A 74 -7.26 -0.97 -22.83
CA PRO A 74 -7.35 -0.25 -21.57
C PRO A 74 -6.10 0.60 -21.35
N ARG A 75 -6.31 1.84 -20.89
CA ARG A 75 -5.23 2.79 -20.54
C ARG A 75 -5.22 3.17 -19.07
N GLU A 76 -6.29 2.82 -18.36
CA GLU A 76 -6.51 3.20 -16.96
C GLU A 76 -6.90 1.98 -16.13
N THR A 77 -6.66 2.04 -14.83
CA THR A 77 -7.37 1.22 -13.85
C THR A 77 -8.82 1.69 -13.72
N GLN A 78 -9.72 0.78 -13.34
CA GLN A 78 -11.15 1.09 -13.17
C GLN A 78 -11.43 2.03 -11.99
N SER A 79 -10.52 2.07 -11.01
CA SER A 79 -10.55 2.93 -9.85
C SER A 79 -9.12 3.21 -9.37
N ARG A 80 -8.95 4.28 -8.59
CA ARG A 80 -7.68 4.56 -7.92
C ARG A 80 -7.31 3.44 -6.96
N ILE A 81 -6.04 3.04 -7.01
CA ILE A 81 -5.47 2.10 -6.06
C ILE A 81 -5.31 2.84 -4.73
N THR A 82 -5.63 2.18 -3.62
CA THR A 82 -5.47 2.77 -2.29
C THR A 82 -4.06 2.56 -1.81
N LEU A 83 -3.34 3.64 -1.51
CA LEU A 83 -1.96 3.61 -1.01
C LEU A 83 -1.94 3.49 0.52
N TYR A 84 -2.54 4.47 1.21
CA TYR A 84 -2.55 4.53 2.68
C TYR A 84 -3.87 5.02 3.24
N THR A 85 -4.06 4.78 4.55
CA THR A 85 -5.10 5.44 5.34
C THR A 85 -4.58 6.73 5.95
N GLY A 86 -4.98 7.87 5.39
CA GLY A 86 -4.37 9.17 5.65
C GLY A 86 -4.49 9.69 7.08
N ASN A 87 -5.57 9.38 7.78
CA ASN A 87 -5.77 9.80 9.18
C ASN A 87 -5.19 8.83 10.24
N THR A 88 -4.40 7.83 9.86
CA THR A 88 -3.87 6.83 10.82
C THR A 88 -2.34 6.89 10.92
N TYR A 89 -1.66 5.75 10.78
CA TYR A 89 -0.20 5.64 10.80
C TYR A 89 0.50 6.61 9.83
N PHE A 90 -0.16 6.98 8.73
CA PHE A 90 0.38 7.94 7.78
C PHE A 90 0.55 9.35 8.37
N ALA A 91 -0.47 9.85 9.07
CA ALA A 91 -0.45 11.15 9.74
C ALA A 91 0.25 11.13 11.11
N TRP A 92 0.35 9.94 11.72
CA TRP A 92 0.93 9.75 13.06
C TRP A 92 2.04 8.69 13.02
N PRO A 93 3.16 8.96 12.30
CA PRO A 93 4.09 7.91 11.90
C PRO A 93 4.97 7.40 13.06
N ASP A 94 5.12 8.19 14.12
CA ASP A 94 5.86 7.81 15.34
C ASP A 94 5.08 6.83 16.23
N LEU A 95 3.78 6.65 15.99
CA LEU A 95 2.92 5.76 16.78
C LEU A 95 2.82 4.38 16.12
N ARG A 96 2.94 3.33 16.93
CA ARG A 96 2.58 1.98 16.49
C ARG A 96 1.07 1.80 16.57
N TRP A 97 0.43 1.58 15.43
CA TRP A 97 -1.01 1.33 15.36
C TRP A 97 -1.34 -0.16 15.53
N PRO A 98 -2.58 -0.51 15.97
CA PRO A 98 -3.02 -1.89 16.02
C PRO A 98 -2.85 -2.59 14.67
N GLY A 99 -2.32 -3.82 14.68
CA GLY A 99 -2.06 -4.61 13.47
C GLY A 99 -0.73 -4.32 12.77
N MET A 100 0.03 -3.29 13.19
CA MET A 100 1.38 -3.03 12.68
C MET A 100 2.48 -3.71 13.51
N PHE A 101 3.56 -4.10 12.85
CA PHE A 101 4.76 -4.61 13.53
C PHE A 101 5.50 -3.53 14.30
N ARG A 102 5.59 -2.33 13.72
CA ARG A 102 6.32 -1.17 14.24
C ARG A 102 5.65 0.15 13.80
N PRO A 103 6.03 1.30 14.38
CA PRO A 103 5.66 2.62 13.85
C PRO A 103 5.96 2.78 12.37
N PHE A 104 5.18 3.60 11.66
CA PHE A 104 5.38 3.83 10.22
C PHE A 104 6.75 4.46 9.93
N ALA A 105 7.22 5.37 10.79
CA ALA A 105 8.53 6.02 10.65
C ALA A 105 9.73 5.08 10.84
N ASP A 106 9.52 3.87 11.37
CA ASP A 106 10.60 2.91 11.64
C ASP A 106 10.89 1.99 10.43
N TYR A 107 10.15 2.13 9.33
CA TYR A 107 10.46 1.45 8.07
C TYR A 107 11.44 2.30 7.25
N GLU A 108 12.41 1.64 6.65
CA GLU A 108 13.43 2.26 5.79
C GLU A 108 12.91 2.51 4.38
N SER A 109 12.00 1.66 3.90
CA SER A 109 11.30 1.90 2.65
C SER A 109 9.89 1.31 2.64
N HIS A 110 9.09 1.82 1.71
CA HIS A 110 7.72 1.38 1.46
C HIS A 110 7.58 1.07 -0.02
N LEU A 111 7.07 -0.11 -0.36
CA LEU A 111 6.79 -0.53 -1.74
C LEU A 111 5.37 -1.07 -1.86
N ASP A 112 4.72 -0.72 -2.96
CA ASP A 112 3.49 -1.36 -3.39
C ASP A 112 3.78 -2.33 -4.54
N VAL A 113 3.28 -3.56 -4.42
CA VAL A 113 3.24 -4.57 -5.47
C VAL A 113 1.85 -4.58 -6.08
N LEU A 114 1.71 -3.96 -7.25
CA LEU A 114 0.46 -3.81 -7.97
C LEU A 114 0.24 -4.97 -8.93
N VAL A 115 -0.79 -5.78 -8.70
CA VAL A 115 -1.29 -6.79 -9.62
C VAL A 115 -2.39 -6.17 -10.48
N ILE A 116 -2.04 -5.81 -11.70
CA ILE A 116 -2.97 -5.20 -12.67
C ILE A 116 -3.49 -6.29 -13.60
N TYR A 117 -4.81 -6.44 -13.68
CA TYR A 117 -5.42 -7.52 -14.47
C TYR A 117 -6.63 -7.06 -15.29
N THR A 118 -6.94 -7.82 -16.32
CA THR A 118 -8.18 -7.71 -17.10
C THR A 118 -9.21 -8.67 -16.52
N LEU A 119 -10.41 -8.16 -16.19
CA LEU A 119 -11.50 -9.00 -15.68
C LEU A 119 -12.29 -9.60 -16.85
N GLU A 120 -12.29 -10.92 -16.96
CA GLU A 120 -13.06 -11.69 -17.95
C GLU A 120 -14.03 -12.64 -17.24
N PRO A 121 -15.30 -12.23 -17.03
CA PRO A 121 -16.24 -12.98 -16.20
C PRO A 121 -16.56 -14.41 -16.66
N ASP A 122 -16.37 -14.68 -17.95
CA ASP A 122 -16.67 -15.95 -18.61
C ASP A 122 -15.45 -16.87 -18.72
N ALA A 123 -14.24 -16.35 -18.48
CA ALA A 123 -13.02 -17.16 -18.40
C ALA A 123 -12.98 -17.96 -17.08
N MET A 124 -12.26 -19.08 -17.08
CA MET A 124 -12.12 -19.94 -15.88
C MET A 124 -11.30 -19.26 -14.79
N GLU A 125 -10.22 -18.62 -15.22
CA GLU A 125 -9.27 -17.84 -14.44
C GLU A 125 -9.83 -16.48 -14.02
N ARG A 126 -10.74 -15.89 -14.81
CA ARG A 126 -11.38 -14.58 -14.58
C ARG A 126 -10.48 -13.35 -14.54
N ALA A 127 -9.22 -13.51 -14.13
CA ALA A 127 -8.18 -12.50 -14.23
C ALA A 127 -7.20 -12.90 -15.34
N THR A 128 -7.23 -12.17 -16.45
CA THR A 128 -6.36 -12.34 -17.61
C THR A 128 -5.40 -11.16 -17.75
N ASP A 129 -4.42 -11.27 -18.65
CA ASP A 129 -3.41 -10.24 -18.92
C ASP A 129 -2.75 -9.68 -17.65
N ILE A 130 -2.41 -10.56 -16.72
CA ILE A 130 -1.85 -10.16 -15.42
C ILE A 130 -0.50 -9.49 -15.64
N GLU A 131 -0.35 -8.33 -15.04
CA GLU A 131 0.87 -7.53 -15.00
C GLU A 131 1.19 -7.20 -13.55
N VAL A 132 2.47 -7.30 -13.19
CA VAL A 132 2.95 -6.92 -11.86
C VAL A 132 3.85 -5.71 -11.99
N VAL A 133 3.51 -4.64 -11.26
CA VAL A 133 4.27 -3.39 -11.20
C VAL A 133 4.69 -3.17 -9.76
N VAL A 134 5.97 -2.87 -9.51
CA VAL A 134 6.48 -2.57 -8.17
C VAL A 134 6.93 -1.12 -8.15
N GLN A 135 6.40 -0.34 -7.22
CA GLN A 135 6.71 1.09 -7.10
C GLN A 135 6.72 1.52 -5.64
N GLU A 136 7.51 2.56 -5.36
CA GLU A 136 7.34 3.31 -4.11
C GLU A 136 5.99 4.05 -4.16
N PRO A 137 5.19 4.05 -3.08
CA PRO A 137 3.85 4.65 -3.11
C PRO A 137 3.85 6.14 -3.49
N TRP A 138 4.88 6.90 -3.11
CA TRP A 138 4.98 8.33 -3.45
C TRP A 138 5.13 8.57 -4.96
N ARG A 139 5.83 7.67 -5.69
CA ARG A 139 6.06 7.78 -7.13
C ARG A 139 4.79 7.63 -7.95
N ILE A 140 3.82 6.89 -7.44
CA ILE A 140 2.54 6.63 -8.13
C ILE A 140 1.36 7.36 -7.48
N ALA A 141 1.60 8.15 -6.44
CA ALA A 141 0.56 8.85 -5.73
C ALA A 141 -0.08 9.93 -6.60
N SER A 142 -1.40 10.05 -6.47
CA SER A 142 -2.14 11.22 -6.96
C SER A 142 -2.38 12.21 -5.81
N LYS A 143 -2.83 13.42 -6.14
CA LYS A 143 -3.38 14.39 -5.18
C LYS A 143 -4.86 14.13 -4.85
N GLU A 144 -5.41 13.03 -5.34
CA GLU A 144 -6.80 12.64 -5.12
C GLU A 144 -6.93 11.46 -4.15
N ARG A 145 -8.04 11.43 -3.41
CA ARG A 145 -8.38 10.31 -2.52
C ARG A 145 -8.98 9.15 -3.33
N SER A 146 -8.65 7.92 -2.95
CA SER A 146 -9.34 6.71 -3.46
C SER A 146 -10.65 6.45 -2.71
N SER A 147 -10.78 6.94 -1.48
CA SER A 147 -12.04 6.90 -0.71
C SER A 147 -12.14 8.07 0.26
N THR A 148 -13.25 8.82 0.17
CA THR A 148 -13.54 9.92 1.10
C THR A 148 -14.05 9.44 2.44
N THR A 149 -14.79 8.32 2.48
CA THR A 149 -15.36 7.77 3.72
C THR A 149 -14.33 7.06 4.58
N ARG A 150 -13.35 6.42 3.94
CA ARG A 150 -12.26 5.73 4.62
C ARG A 150 -10.99 6.56 4.76
N GLU A 151 -11.00 7.81 4.26
CA GLU A 151 -9.86 8.72 4.30
C GLU A 151 -8.61 8.13 3.64
N TYR A 152 -8.80 7.47 2.49
CA TYR A 152 -7.73 6.78 1.76
C TYR A 152 -7.06 7.68 0.72
N ILE A 153 -5.73 7.59 0.68
CA ILE A 153 -4.87 8.21 -0.34
C ILE A 153 -4.91 7.34 -1.60
N GLY A 154 -5.06 7.97 -2.77
CA GLY A 154 -5.17 7.28 -4.05
C GLY A 154 -3.94 7.42 -4.93
N ALA A 155 -3.62 6.35 -5.66
CA ALA A 155 -2.68 6.39 -6.78
C ALA A 155 -3.28 7.09 -8.01
N VAL A 156 -2.44 7.44 -8.98
CA VAL A 156 -2.87 7.76 -10.34
C VAL A 156 -3.55 6.54 -10.98
N THR A 157 -4.39 6.77 -12.00
CA THR A 157 -5.11 5.68 -12.68
C THR A 157 -4.50 5.27 -14.00
N GLN A 158 -3.68 6.12 -14.63
CA GLN A 158 -3.10 5.82 -15.94
C GLN A 158 -2.08 4.70 -15.83
N LEU A 159 -2.22 3.66 -16.65
CA LEU A 159 -1.37 2.47 -16.58
C LEU A 159 0.09 2.78 -16.87
N ASP A 160 0.37 3.66 -17.84
CA ASP A 160 1.74 4.04 -18.17
C ASP A 160 2.40 4.84 -17.03
N GLN A 161 1.64 5.72 -16.37
CA GLN A 161 2.13 6.42 -15.18
C GLN A 161 2.43 5.48 -14.01
N LEU A 162 1.59 4.46 -13.79
CA LEU A 162 1.84 3.43 -12.78
C LEU A 162 3.13 2.64 -13.08
N ARG A 163 3.33 2.24 -14.34
CA ARG A 163 4.53 1.51 -14.77
C ARG A 163 5.80 2.32 -14.59
N GLU A 164 5.75 3.58 -15.00
CA GLU A 164 6.92 4.47 -15.02
C GLU A 164 7.20 5.15 -13.67
N GLY A 165 6.25 5.11 -12.73
CA GLY A 165 6.37 5.84 -11.46
C GLY A 165 6.22 7.35 -11.64
N ASN A 166 5.30 7.76 -12.53
CA ASN A 166 5.07 9.14 -12.94
C ASN A 166 3.76 9.69 -12.36
N GLY A 167 3.67 9.72 -11.03
CA GLY A 167 2.56 10.28 -10.26
C GLY A 167 2.55 11.81 -10.20
N ASP A 168 1.74 12.38 -9.30
CA ASP A 168 1.54 13.82 -9.17
C ASP A 168 2.64 14.55 -8.37
N PHE A 169 3.63 13.81 -7.84
CA PHE A 169 4.66 14.32 -6.94
C PHE A 169 6.06 14.18 -7.54
N GLU A 170 6.85 15.24 -7.41
CA GLU A 170 8.23 15.29 -7.90
C GLU A 170 9.23 14.69 -6.90
N SER A 171 8.86 14.58 -5.61
CA SER A 171 9.69 13.99 -4.57
C SER A 171 8.85 13.31 -3.47
N GLU A 172 9.51 12.43 -2.72
CA GLU A 172 8.94 11.75 -1.56
C GLU A 172 8.54 12.75 -0.47
N GLU A 173 9.38 13.75 -0.20
CA GLU A 173 9.11 14.79 0.79
C GLU A 173 7.86 15.59 0.42
N GLY A 174 7.73 15.97 -0.86
CA GLY A 174 6.56 16.70 -1.36
C GLY A 174 5.27 15.88 -1.24
N PHE A 175 5.34 14.56 -1.44
CA PHE A 175 4.23 13.65 -1.20
C PHE A 175 3.79 13.65 0.27
N TYR A 176 4.73 13.45 1.20
CA TYR A 176 4.40 13.42 2.63
C TYR A 176 3.96 14.78 3.16
N GLU A 177 4.57 15.87 2.73
CA GLU A 177 4.17 17.23 3.12
C GLU A 177 2.73 17.51 2.71
N TYR A 178 2.41 17.28 1.42
CA TYR A 178 1.07 17.50 0.89
C TYR A 178 0.01 16.70 1.65
N TRP A 179 0.20 15.39 1.75
CA TRP A 179 -0.82 14.53 2.35
C TRP A 179 -0.91 14.64 3.86
N ARG A 180 0.19 14.98 4.57
CA ARG A 180 0.13 15.23 6.02
C ARG A 180 -0.47 16.59 6.35
N ALA A 181 -0.40 17.56 5.43
CA ALA A 181 -1.14 18.82 5.53
C ALA A 181 -2.64 18.67 5.21
N TYR A 182 -3.03 17.62 4.49
CA TYR A 182 -4.42 17.36 4.13
C TYR A 182 -5.30 17.11 5.37
N GLU A 183 -6.45 17.79 5.44
CA GLU A 183 -7.38 17.65 6.57
C GLU A 183 -8.28 16.41 6.43
N PHE A 184 -7.72 15.24 6.74
CA PHE A 184 -8.53 14.03 6.86
C PHE A 184 -9.46 14.09 8.08
N ARG A 185 -10.67 13.52 7.95
CA ARG A 185 -11.63 13.53 9.05
C ARG A 185 -11.14 12.64 10.20
N MET A 186 -11.12 13.20 11.41
CA MET A 186 -10.82 12.48 12.65
C MET A 186 -11.55 13.15 13.83
N PRO A 187 -12.10 12.39 14.80
CA PRO A 187 -12.65 12.96 16.03
C PRO A 187 -11.62 13.82 16.78
N LYS A 188 -11.98 15.05 17.16
CA LYS A 188 -11.08 15.98 17.87
C LYS A 188 -10.50 15.40 19.15
N ALA A 189 -11.31 14.65 19.92
CA ALA A 189 -10.87 13.99 21.14
C ALA A 189 -9.77 12.95 20.87
N LEU A 190 -9.91 12.15 19.80
CA LEU A 190 -8.89 11.18 19.38
C LEU A 190 -7.61 11.90 18.96
N LYS A 191 -7.71 12.96 18.15
CA LYS A 191 -6.56 13.79 17.75
C LYS A 191 -5.80 14.36 18.96
N ALA A 192 -6.52 14.80 19.99
CA ALA A 192 -5.90 15.28 21.23
C ALA A 192 -5.23 14.15 22.03
N GLN A 193 -5.85 12.98 22.10
CA GLN A 193 -5.26 11.80 22.75
C GLN A 193 -3.97 11.35 22.07
N LEU A 194 -3.94 11.28 20.73
CA LEU A 194 -2.75 10.91 19.97
C LEU A 194 -1.59 11.90 20.18
N ARG A 195 -1.86 13.21 20.21
CA ARG A 195 -0.85 14.23 20.52
C ARG A 195 -0.23 14.02 21.90
N LYS A 196 -1.07 13.79 22.91
CA LYS A 196 -0.60 13.53 24.28
C LYS A 196 0.27 12.27 24.36
N LEU A 197 -0.08 11.21 23.61
CA LEU A 197 0.73 9.99 23.56
C LEU A 197 2.13 10.24 22.97
N ILE A 198 2.23 11.04 21.91
CA ILE A 198 3.51 11.42 21.31
C ILE A 198 4.36 12.25 22.29
N GLU A 199 3.76 13.23 22.96
CA GLU A 199 4.44 14.04 23.97
C GLU A 199 4.98 13.19 25.12
N GLN A 200 4.21 12.20 25.58
CA GLN A 200 4.63 11.27 26.63
C GLN A 200 5.78 10.36 26.17
N GLN A 201 5.74 9.86 24.94
CA GLN A 201 6.85 9.08 24.38
C GLN A 201 8.14 9.89 24.28
N LYS A 202 8.04 11.17 23.91
CA LYS A 202 9.18 12.08 23.81
C LYS A 202 9.72 12.50 25.18
N GLY A 203 8.83 12.76 26.15
CA GLY A 203 9.21 13.11 27.52
C GLY A 203 9.74 11.94 28.36
N GLY A 204 9.47 10.70 27.93
CA GLY A 204 9.94 9.46 28.59
C GLY A 204 11.24 8.88 28.04
N ARG A 205 11.79 9.41 26.94
CA ARG A 205 13.13 9.04 26.44
C ARG A 205 14.16 9.95 27.11
N PRO A 206 14.99 9.47 28.06
CA PRO A 206 16.20 10.20 28.42
C PRO A 206 17.08 10.27 27.15
N GLY A 207 17.61 11.45 26.86
CA GLY A 207 18.40 11.72 25.65
C GLY A 207 19.42 10.62 25.39
N ARG A 208 19.38 10.06 24.19
CA ARG A 208 20.52 9.36 23.59
C ARG A 208 21.32 10.38 22.80
#